data_AF-A0A1F7P1C8-F1
#
_entry.id   AF-A0A1F7P1C8-F1
#
_cell.length_a   1.000
_cell.length_b   1.000
_cell.length_c   1.000
_cell.angle_alpha   90.00
_cell.angle_beta   90.00
_cell.angle_gamma   90.00
#
_symmetry.space_group_name_H-M   'P 1'
#
loop_
_entity.id
_entity.type
_entity.pdbx_description
1 polymer ?
#
loop_
_entity_poly.entity_id
_entity_poly.type
_entity_poly.pdbx_seq_one_letter_code
_entity_poly.pdbx_strand_id
1 'polypeptide(L)'
;MCDALPTNTAGDFDTLLANCLAHARRRFVDVVDHFPAEVRHVLETLREVYRTDARARERALSPEERLHLHQTTSGPLMTGLETWLHQQLDDHLVEPNSGLGAAIAYMLEHWAPLTLFLRVAGAPLDNNVCERALKKAILHRKNALFYKTPAGARVGDVFISLIHTAELNGIPPFAYLVALQRHHQDVALAPSEWLPWNYEATLTDLRARASPSR
;
A
#
# COMPACT_ATOMS: atom_id res chain seq x y z
N MET A 1 5.81 6.60 -3.69
CA MET A 1 6.38 5.82 -2.57
C MET A 1 6.54 4.37 -3.01
N CYS A 2 7.69 3.77 -2.72
CA CYS A 2 8.03 2.40 -3.12
C CYS A 2 8.94 1.70 -2.10
N ASP A 3 9.31 0.46 -2.37
CA ASP A 3 10.50 -0.15 -1.78
C ASP A 3 11.77 0.49 -2.37
N ALA A 4 12.89 0.37 -1.65
CA ALA A 4 14.15 1.01 -2.03
C ALA A 4 14.92 0.21 -3.10
N LEU A 5 14.22 -0.32 -4.12
CA LEU A 5 14.87 -1.03 -5.23
C LEU A 5 15.55 -0.04 -6.18
N PRO A 6 16.78 -0.33 -6.66
CA PRO A 6 17.52 0.56 -7.57
C PRO A 6 16.80 0.88 -8.89
N THR A 7 15.85 0.04 -9.29
CA THR A 7 15.06 0.22 -10.52
C THR A 7 13.89 1.19 -10.39
N ASN A 8 13.61 1.69 -9.18
CA ASN A 8 12.49 2.58 -8.91
C ASN A 8 12.85 4.07 -9.09
N THR A 9 13.48 4.43 -10.21
CA THR A 9 13.78 5.82 -10.58
C THR A 9 12.72 6.35 -11.54
N ALA A 10 12.17 7.54 -11.29
CA ALA A 10 11.31 8.20 -12.29
C ALA A 10 12.19 8.85 -13.36
N GLY A 11 12.01 8.46 -14.62
CA GLY A 11 12.83 8.97 -15.73
C GLY A 11 12.45 10.38 -16.17
N ASP A 12 11.14 10.67 -16.29
CA ASP A 12 10.68 11.82 -17.09
C ASP A 12 10.09 12.98 -16.26
N PHE A 13 10.02 12.84 -14.94
CA PHE A 13 9.37 13.83 -14.06
C PHE A 13 10.20 14.14 -12.83
N ASP A 14 10.16 15.40 -12.40
CA ASP A 14 10.62 15.79 -11.07
C ASP A 14 9.80 15.03 -10.03
N THR A 15 10.44 14.15 -9.29
CA THR A 15 9.78 13.26 -8.33
C THR A 15 10.38 13.39 -6.95
N LEU A 16 9.49 13.43 -5.95
CA LEU A 16 9.88 13.29 -4.56
C LEU A 16 9.84 11.80 -4.20
N LEU A 17 11.02 11.21 -4.00
CA LEU A 17 11.15 9.81 -3.61
C LEU A 17 10.82 9.63 -2.13
N ALA A 18 9.87 8.74 -1.85
CA ALA A 18 9.55 8.27 -0.51
C ALA A 18 9.70 6.75 -0.46
N ASN A 19 10.41 6.25 0.55
CA ASN A 19 10.57 4.82 0.77
C ASN A 19 9.60 4.34 1.86
N CYS A 20 9.08 3.13 1.71
CA CYS A 20 8.09 2.55 2.60
C CYS A 20 8.72 2.12 3.93
N LEU A 21 8.29 2.72 5.06
CA LEU A 21 8.78 2.36 6.40
C LEU A 21 8.44 0.91 6.77
N ALA A 22 7.34 0.35 6.25
CA ALA A 22 6.99 -1.05 6.48
C ALA A 22 8.05 -2.02 5.92
N HIS A 23 8.73 -1.64 4.82
CA HIS A 23 9.84 -2.43 4.27
C HIS A 23 11.09 -2.35 5.14
N ALA A 24 11.46 -1.16 5.61
CA ALA A 24 12.55 -1.02 6.58
C ALA A 24 12.26 -1.81 7.86
N ARG A 25 11.05 -1.68 8.41
CA ARG A 25 10.58 -2.44 9.58
C ARG A 25 10.70 -3.94 9.39
N ARG A 26 10.34 -4.48 8.21
CA ARG A 26 10.40 -5.93 7.94
C ARG A 26 11.82 -6.47 8.10
N ARG A 27 12.84 -5.74 7.64
CA ARG A 27 14.25 -6.14 7.79
C ARG A 27 14.65 -6.39 9.25
N PHE A 28 14.14 -5.59 10.18
CA PHE A 28 14.36 -5.80 11.62
C PHE A 28 13.56 -6.98 12.17
N VAL A 29 12.30 -7.15 11.73
CA VAL A 29 11.46 -8.29 12.15
C VAL A 29 12.11 -9.61 11.73
N ASP A 30 12.71 -9.68 10.54
CA ASP A 30 13.35 -10.90 10.02
C ASP A 30 14.54 -11.37 10.87
N VAL A 31 15.08 -10.52 11.76
CA VAL A 31 16.23 -10.82 12.63
C VAL A 31 15.90 -10.82 14.12
N VAL A 32 14.61 -10.71 14.49
CA VAL A 32 14.15 -10.57 15.88
C VAL A 32 14.58 -11.73 16.79
N ASP A 33 14.64 -12.94 16.25
CA ASP A 33 14.99 -14.14 17.03
C ASP A 33 16.45 -14.11 17.51
N HIS A 34 17.30 -13.34 16.84
CA HIS A 34 18.72 -13.23 17.16
C HIS A 34 19.05 -11.92 17.92
N PHE A 35 18.27 -10.86 17.70
CA PHE A 35 18.52 -9.52 18.26
C PHE A 35 17.25 -8.91 18.89
N PRO A 36 16.65 -9.55 19.91
CA PRO A 36 15.32 -9.19 20.39
C PRO A 36 15.26 -7.81 21.08
N ALA A 37 16.35 -7.35 21.70
CA ALA A 37 16.38 -6.08 22.43
C ALA A 37 16.49 -4.88 21.48
N GLU A 38 17.42 -4.97 20.53
CA GLU A 38 17.68 -3.98 19.48
C GLU A 38 16.47 -3.85 18.57
N VAL A 39 15.92 -4.97 18.10
CA VAL A 39 14.72 -4.98 17.26
C VAL A 39 13.53 -4.39 18.01
N ARG A 40 13.36 -4.70 19.30
CA ARG A 40 12.29 -4.11 20.12
C ARG A 40 12.38 -2.58 20.13
N HIS A 41 13.56 -2.01 20.35
CA HIS A 41 13.75 -0.55 20.38
C HIS A 41 13.29 0.10 19.08
N VAL A 42 13.68 -0.45 17.93
CA VAL A 42 13.26 0.02 16.62
C VAL A 42 11.74 -0.10 16.44
N LEU A 43 11.16 -1.26 16.77
CA LEU A 43 9.73 -1.53 16.59
C LEU A 43 8.84 -0.67 17.49
N GLU A 44 9.25 -0.42 18.74
CA GLU A 44 8.53 0.44 19.67
C GLU A 44 8.60 1.91 19.25
N THR A 45 9.74 2.37 18.73
CA THR A 45 9.86 3.72 18.17
C THR A 45 8.96 3.90 16.96
N LEU A 46 9.01 2.99 15.99
CA LEU A 46 8.15 3.05 14.81
C LEU A 46 6.66 2.92 15.17
N ARG A 47 6.32 2.15 16.22
CA ARG A 47 4.93 2.05 16.71
C ARG A 47 4.36 3.41 17.10
N GLU A 48 5.13 4.26 17.78
CA GLU A 48 4.67 5.60 18.14
C GLU A 48 4.50 6.53 16.93
N VAL A 49 5.36 6.39 15.91
CA VAL A 49 5.19 7.09 14.63
C VAL A 49 3.87 6.68 13.96
N TYR A 50 3.58 5.38 13.91
CA TYR A 50 2.31 4.88 13.36
C TYR A 50 1.08 5.29 14.18
N ARG A 51 1.21 5.35 15.51
CA ARG A 51 0.13 5.87 16.39
C ARG A 51 -0.15 7.34 16.12
N THR A 52 0.89 8.13 15.88
CA THR A 52 0.75 9.54 15.49
C THR A 52 -0.06 9.67 14.20
N ASP A 53 0.30 8.87 13.18
CA ASP A 53 -0.41 8.89 11.89
C ASP A 53 -1.87 8.43 12.02
N ALA A 54 -2.13 7.42 12.84
CA ALA A 54 -3.50 6.97 13.15
C ALA A 54 -4.34 8.08 13.79
N ARG A 55 -3.79 8.80 14.79
CA ARG A 55 -4.45 9.95 15.41
C ARG A 55 -4.72 11.08 14.42
N ALA A 56 -3.81 11.32 13.46
CA ALA A 56 -4.03 12.30 12.41
C ALA A 56 -5.24 11.93 11.53
N ARG A 57 -5.37 10.66 11.17
CA ARG A 57 -6.50 10.13 10.39
C ARG A 57 -7.82 10.20 11.16
N GLU A 58 -7.82 9.78 12.42
CA GLU A 58 -9.01 9.82 13.29
C GLU A 58 -9.56 11.24 13.45
N ARG A 59 -8.67 12.23 13.51
CA ARG A 59 -9.02 13.66 13.60
C ARG A 59 -9.28 14.31 12.24
N ALA A 60 -9.20 13.56 11.14
CA ALA A 60 -9.34 14.06 9.77
C ALA A 60 -8.46 15.28 9.47
N LEU A 61 -7.22 15.29 9.96
CA LEU A 61 -6.28 16.40 9.76
C LEU A 61 -5.94 16.60 8.28
N SER A 62 -5.74 17.86 7.89
CA SER A 62 -5.21 18.20 6.57
C SER A 62 -3.79 17.64 6.37
N PRO A 63 -3.29 17.53 5.11
CA PRO A 63 -1.91 17.15 4.84
C PRO A 63 -0.86 17.99 5.59
N GLU A 64 -1.10 19.28 5.76
CA GLU A 64 -0.25 20.24 6.46
C GLU A 64 -0.32 20.08 7.98
N GLU A 65 -1.53 19.92 8.53
CA GLU A 65 -1.74 19.67 9.95
C GLU A 65 -1.12 18.33 10.38
N ARG A 66 -1.26 17.31 9.52
CA ARG A 66 -0.61 16.00 9.70
C ARG A 66 0.92 16.15 9.70
N LEU A 67 1.47 16.92 8.76
CA LEU A 67 2.91 17.17 8.69
C LEU A 67 3.41 17.84 9.98
N HIS A 68 2.72 18.89 10.45
CA HIS A 68 3.08 19.58 11.68
C HIS A 68 3.01 18.67 12.91
N LEU A 69 1.96 17.84 13.00
CA LEU A 69 1.83 16.85 14.07
C LEU A 69 3.01 15.86 14.05
N HIS A 70 3.39 15.35 12.88
CA HIS A 70 4.54 14.45 12.79
C HIS A 70 5.86 15.14 13.10
N GLN A 71 6.07 16.38 12.68
CA GLN A 71 7.28 17.15 13.02
C GLN A 71 7.44 17.34 14.53
N THR A 72 6.34 17.61 15.23
CA THR A 72 6.36 17.87 16.68
C THR A 72 6.44 16.60 17.53
N THR A 73 5.90 15.47 17.05
CA THR A 73 5.81 14.22 17.84
C THR A 73 6.71 13.11 17.33
N SER A 74 6.66 12.81 16.04
CA SER A 74 7.45 11.75 15.40
C SER A 74 8.88 12.20 15.06
N GLY A 75 9.08 13.49 14.78
CA GLY A 75 10.39 14.06 14.45
C GLY A 75 11.46 13.74 15.50
N PRO A 76 11.26 14.10 16.78
CA PRO A 76 12.21 13.79 17.84
C PRO A 76 12.48 12.28 18.01
N LEU A 77 11.45 11.45 17.85
CA LEU A 77 11.58 9.99 17.92
C LEU A 77 12.45 9.44 16.79
N MET A 78 12.23 9.92 15.56
CA MET A 78 13.03 9.52 14.41
C MET A 78 14.47 10.00 14.55
N THR A 79 14.71 11.25 14.99
CA THR A 79 16.07 11.75 15.27
C THR A 79 16.79 10.93 16.34
N GLY A 80 16.09 10.57 17.42
CA GLY A 80 16.63 9.68 18.45
C GLY A 80 16.99 8.29 17.89
N LEU A 81 16.11 7.73 17.06
CA LEU A 81 16.36 6.45 16.39
C LEU A 81 17.56 6.53 15.43
N GLU A 82 17.68 7.58 14.62
CA GLU A 82 18.83 7.79 13.72
C GLU A 82 20.15 7.79 14.49
N THR A 83 20.17 8.57 15.57
CA THR A 83 21.34 8.70 16.44
C THR A 83 21.73 7.33 17.04
N TRP A 84 20.73 6.60 17.55
CA TRP A 84 20.94 5.28 18.12
C TRP A 84 21.46 4.27 17.07
N LEU A 85 20.91 4.29 15.85
CA LEU A 85 21.34 3.43 14.75
C LEU A 85 22.81 3.69 14.35
N HIS A 86 23.22 4.96 14.28
CA HIS A 86 24.61 5.33 14.05
C HIS A 86 25.52 4.80 15.18
N GLN A 87 25.15 5.03 16.44
CA GLN A 87 25.91 4.54 17.59
C GLN A 87 26.10 3.02 17.56
N GLN A 88 25.10 2.24 17.13
CA GLN A 88 25.24 0.78 17.04
C GLN A 88 26.41 0.35 16.12
N LEU A 89 26.68 1.10 15.05
CA LEU A 89 27.75 0.80 14.10
C LEU A 89 29.06 1.49 14.48
N ASP A 90 29.01 2.77 14.84
CA ASP A 90 30.18 3.61 15.12
C ASP A 90 30.91 3.15 16.39
N ASP A 91 30.17 2.73 17.42
CA ASP A 91 30.72 2.21 18.68
C ASP A 91 31.00 0.69 18.61
N HIS A 92 30.88 0.08 17.43
CA HIS A 92 31.09 -1.35 17.18
C HIS A 92 30.24 -2.29 18.05
N LEU A 93 29.02 -1.87 18.44
CA LEU A 93 28.08 -2.69 19.21
C LEU A 93 27.41 -3.77 18.35
N VAL A 94 27.28 -3.51 17.04
CA VAL A 94 26.72 -4.42 16.06
C VAL A 94 27.73 -4.64 14.94
N GLU A 95 28.03 -5.91 14.64
CA GLU A 95 28.85 -6.27 13.49
C GLU A 95 28.15 -5.86 12.19
N PRO A 96 28.75 -5.02 11.32
CA PRO A 96 28.10 -4.52 10.10
C PRO A 96 27.63 -5.62 9.15
N ASN A 97 28.34 -6.74 9.11
CA ASN A 97 28.00 -7.89 8.25
C ASN A 97 26.96 -8.84 8.87
N SER A 98 26.50 -8.58 10.09
CA SER A 98 25.42 -9.34 10.72
C SER A 98 24.07 -9.01 10.08
N GLY A 99 23.05 -9.85 10.33
CA GLY A 99 21.68 -9.57 9.89
C GLY A 99 21.13 -8.24 10.43
N LEU A 100 21.44 -7.90 11.70
CA LEU A 100 21.07 -6.61 12.28
C LEU A 100 21.86 -5.47 11.65
N GLY A 101 23.19 -5.63 11.45
CA GLY A 101 24.04 -4.63 10.80
C GLY A 101 23.52 -4.27 9.40
N ALA A 102 23.14 -5.27 8.60
CA ALA A 102 22.52 -5.06 7.29
C ALA A 102 21.17 -4.32 7.36
N ALA A 103 20.33 -4.61 8.37
CA ALA A 103 19.06 -3.91 8.57
C ALA A 103 19.26 -2.43 8.98
N ILE A 104 20.23 -2.17 9.86
CA ILE A 104 20.62 -0.81 10.27
C ILE A 104 21.15 -0.03 9.07
N ALA A 105 22.11 -0.60 8.34
CA ALA A 105 22.71 0.01 7.16
C ALA A 105 21.65 0.38 6.12
N TYR A 106 20.71 -0.53 5.83
CA TYR A 106 19.59 -0.26 4.91
C TYR A 106 18.74 0.92 5.37
N MET A 107 18.40 1.01 6.66
CA MET A 107 17.57 2.09 7.17
C MET A 107 18.29 3.44 7.12
N LEU A 108 19.59 3.48 7.44
CA LEU A 108 20.42 4.68 7.37
C LEU A 108 20.67 5.14 5.93
N GLU A 109 21.00 4.22 5.02
CA GLU A 109 21.21 4.50 3.59
C GLU A 109 19.97 5.16 2.95
N HIS A 110 18.79 4.76 3.40
CA HIS A 110 17.51 5.26 2.90
C HIS A 110 16.83 6.24 3.86
N TRP A 111 17.55 6.83 4.80
CA TRP A 111 16.95 7.61 5.87
C TRP A 111 16.11 8.79 5.34
N ALA A 112 16.66 9.57 4.41
CA ALA A 112 15.95 10.68 3.80
C ALA A 112 14.64 10.23 3.15
N PRO A 113 14.59 9.31 2.18
CA PRO A 113 13.32 8.90 1.59
C PRO A 113 12.38 8.18 2.57
N LEU A 114 12.88 7.47 3.60
CA LEU A 114 12.05 6.85 4.65
C LEU A 114 11.39 7.88 5.57
N THR A 115 12.00 9.05 5.74
CA THR A 115 11.51 10.13 6.62
C THR A 115 10.84 11.29 5.88
N LEU A 116 10.51 11.14 4.60
CA LEU A 116 9.93 12.22 3.79
C LEU A 116 8.64 12.80 4.39
N PHE A 117 7.87 11.98 5.11
CA PHE A 117 6.66 12.41 5.82
C PHE A 117 6.88 13.51 6.87
N LEU A 118 8.13 13.76 7.29
CA LEU A 118 8.51 14.85 8.18
C LEU A 118 8.79 16.18 7.44
N ARG A 119 8.84 16.16 6.11
CA ARG A 119 9.24 17.32 5.29
C ARG A 119 8.23 17.71 4.22
N VAL A 120 7.40 16.77 3.74
CA VAL A 120 6.46 16.99 2.64
C VAL A 120 5.04 16.69 3.09
N ALA A 121 4.14 17.67 2.93
CA ALA A 121 2.72 17.50 3.24
C ALA A 121 2.12 16.38 2.38
N GLY A 122 1.35 15.50 3.00
CA GLY A 122 0.71 14.37 2.33
C GLY A 122 1.63 13.18 1.99
N ALA A 123 2.94 13.25 2.25
CA ALA A 123 3.82 12.10 2.07
C ALA A 123 3.42 10.96 3.05
N PRO A 124 3.10 9.75 2.55
CA PRO A 124 2.66 8.63 3.38
C PRO A 124 3.81 8.04 4.20
N LEU A 125 3.50 7.20 5.19
CA LEU A 125 4.51 6.39 5.92
C LEU A 125 4.85 5.08 5.18
N ASP A 126 3.86 4.49 4.51
CA ASP A 126 4.00 3.24 3.78
C ASP A 126 3.08 3.19 2.57
N ASN A 127 3.33 2.19 1.72
CA ASN A 127 2.55 1.92 0.51
C ASN A 127 1.68 0.67 0.64
N ASN A 128 1.35 0.25 1.88
CA ASN A 128 0.71 -1.06 2.14
C ASN A 128 -0.64 -1.21 1.43
N VAL A 129 -1.38 -0.12 1.22
CA VAL A 129 -2.65 -0.14 0.48
C VAL A 129 -2.43 -0.55 -0.97
N CYS A 130 -1.51 0.13 -1.67
CA CYS A 130 -1.18 -0.19 -3.06
C CYS A 130 -0.54 -1.58 -3.18
N GLU A 131 0.37 -1.94 -2.27
CA GLU A 131 1.00 -3.26 -2.26
C GLU A 131 -0.02 -4.38 -2.07
N ARG A 132 -1.02 -4.20 -1.19
CA ARG A 132 -2.11 -5.17 -1.02
C ARG A 132 -2.98 -5.29 -2.28
N ALA A 133 -3.26 -4.17 -2.96
CA ALA A 133 -3.99 -4.19 -4.23
C ALA A 133 -3.20 -4.95 -5.31
N LEU A 134 -1.91 -4.65 -5.47
CA LEU A 134 -1.01 -5.32 -6.43
C LEU A 134 -0.80 -6.80 -6.10
N LYS A 135 -0.76 -7.17 -4.81
CA LYS A 135 -0.58 -8.55 -4.37
C LYS A 135 -1.65 -9.47 -4.94
N LYS A 136 -2.90 -9.01 -5.08
CA LYS A 136 -3.96 -9.83 -5.65
C LYS A 136 -3.71 -10.13 -7.14
N ALA A 137 -3.27 -9.14 -7.92
CA ALA A 137 -2.86 -9.35 -9.31
C ALA A 137 -1.66 -10.30 -9.43
N ILE A 138 -0.67 -10.17 -8.54
CA ILE A 138 0.50 -11.07 -8.49
C ILE A 138 0.08 -12.51 -8.17
N LEU A 139 -0.80 -12.71 -7.19
CA LEU A 139 -1.34 -14.02 -6.84
C LEU A 139 -2.11 -14.63 -8.01
N HIS A 140 -2.92 -13.84 -8.71
CA HIS A 140 -3.60 -14.31 -9.92
C HIS A 140 -2.61 -14.77 -10.99
N ARG A 141 -1.58 -13.97 -11.29
CA ARG A 141 -0.52 -14.34 -12.25
C ARG A 141 0.16 -15.66 -11.85
N LYS A 142 0.44 -15.85 -10.55
CA LYS A 142 1.01 -17.10 -10.03
C LYS A 142 0.07 -18.29 -10.25
N ASN A 143 -1.23 -18.09 -10.02
CA ASN A 143 -2.24 -19.16 -10.13
C ASN A 143 -2.62 -19.48 -11.59
N ALA A 144 -2.53 -18.50 -12.49
CA ALA A 144 -2.80 -18.69 -13.92
C ALA A 144 -1.69 -19.50 -14.63
N LEU A 145 -0.51 -19.63 -14.01
CA LEU A 145 0.71 -20.26 -14.54
C LEU A 145 1.29 -19.54 -15.77
N PHE A 146 0.53 -19.48 -16.87
CA PHE A 146 0.89 -18.78 -18.10
C PHE A 146 -0.36 -18.44 -18.95
N TYR A 147 -0.24 -17.45 -19.83
CA TYR A 147 -1.20 -17.18 -20.88
C TYR A 147 -0.63 -17.60 -22.24
N LYS A 148 -1.41 -18.36 -23.03
CA LYS A 148 -0.96 -18.85 -24.35
C LYS A 148 -0.73 -17.73 -25.37
N THR A 149 -1.49 -16.64 -25.27
CA THR A 149 -1.42 -15.51 -26.22
C THR A 149 -1.56 -14.16 -25.48
N PRO A 150 -1.04 -13.06 -26.05
CA PRO A 150 -1.27 -11.71 -25.51
C PRO A 150 -2.75 -11.35 -25.39
N ALA A 151 -3.58 -11.82 -26.34
CA ALA A 151 -5.03 -11.64 -26.28
C ALA A 151 -5.65 -12.36 -25.06
N GLY A 152 -5.21 -13.59 -24.77
CA GLY A 152 -5.64 -14.32 -23.58
C GLY A 152 -5.20 -13.64 -22.28
N ALA A 153 -3.98 -13.08 -22.25
CA ALA A 153 -3.50 -12.28 -21.12
C ALA A 153 -4.38 -11.05 -20.90
N ARG A 154 -4.70 -10.29 -21.96
CA ARG A 154 -5.58 -9.12 -21.88
C ARG A 154 -6.98 -9.47 -21.33
N VAL A 155 -7.55 -10.60 -21.76
CA VAL A 155 -8.84 -11.07 -21.23
C VAL A 155 -8.74 -11.40 -19.74
N GLY A 156 -7.68 -12.11 -19.33
CA GLY A 156 -7.40 -12.38 -17.91
C GLY A 156 -7.29 -11.10 -17.08
N ASP A 157 -6.59 -10.09 -17.62
CA ASP A 157 -6.42 -8.79 -16.96
C ASP A 157 -7.75 -8.02 -16.81
N VAL A 158 -8.66 -8.12 -17.77
CA VAL A 158 -10.00 -7.52 -17.67
C VAL A 158 -10.81 -8.19 -16.55
N PHE A 159 -10.87 -9.52 -16.53
CA PHE A 159 -11.62 -10.24 -15.50
C PHE A 159 -11.07 -10.00 -14.10
N ILE A 160 -9.75 -10.02 -13.93
CA ILE A 160 -9.16 -9.79 -12.62
C ILE A 160 -9.40 -8.35 -12.13
N SER A 161 -9.38 -7.37 -13.04
CA SER A 161 -9.72 -5.98 -12.74
C SER A 161 -11.17 -5.86 -12.26
N LEU A 162 -12.13 -6.48 -12.97
CA LEU A 162 -13.54 -6.48 -12.57
C LEU A 162 -13.76 -7.16 -11.22
N ILE A 163 -13.16 -8.33 -11.00
CA ILE A 163 -13.27 -9.08 -9.74
C ILE A 163 -12.74 -8.25 -8.58
N HIS A 164 -11.54 -7.68 -8.72
CA HIS A 164 -10.93 -6.91 -7.65
C HIS A 164 -11.67 -5.61 -7.35
N THR A 165 -12.19 -4.95 -8.39
CA THR A 165 -13.02 -3.76 -8.20
C THR A 165 -14.31 -4.10 -7.45
N ALA A 166 -14.95 -5.23 -7.75
CA ALA A 166 -16.11 -5.70 -7.00
C ALA A 166 -15.77 -5.99 -5.53
N GLU A 167 -14.69 -6.73 -5.26
CA GLU A 167 -14.25 -7.04 -3.89
C GLU A 167 -13.91 -5.77 -3.09
N LEU A 168 -13.27 -4.77 -3.71
CA LEU A 168 -12.95 -3.50 -3.06
C LEU A 168 -14.21 -2.70 -2.67
N ASN A 169 -15.32 -2.90 -3.38
CA ASN A 169 -16.61 -2.28 -3.08
C ASN A 169 -17.51 -3.17 -2.21
N GLY A 170 -17.00 -4.29 -1.68
CA GLY A 170 -17.79 -5.22 -0.86
C GLY A 170 -18.85 -6.00 -1.66
N ILE A 171 -18.74 -6.03 -2.98
CA ILE A 171 -19.70 -6.68 -3.88
C ILE A 171 -19.24 -8.12 -4.18
N PRO A 172 -20.12 -9.14 -4.07
CA PRO A 172 -19.79 -10.50 -4.45
C PRO A 172 -19.42 -10.61 -5.94
N PRO A 173 -18.16 -10.91 -6.31
CA PRO A 173 -17.69 -10.80 -7.69
C PRO A 173 -18.43 -11.71 -8.67
N PHE A 174 -18.80 -12.92 -8.22
CA PHE A 174 -19.54 -13.85 -9.06
C PHE A 174 -20.93 -13.32 -9.42
N ALA A 175 -21.67 -12.75 -8.45
CA ALA A 175 -22.98 -12.17 -8.70
C ALA A 175 -22.89 -10.98 -9.67
N TYR A 176 -21.89 -10.12 -9.48
CA TYR A 176 -21.61 -9.00 -10.36
C TYR A 176 -21.31 -9.45 -11.80
N LEU A 177 -20.40 -10.40 -12.00
CA LEU A 177 -20.08 -10.92 -13.33
C LEU A 177 -21.30 -11.59 -14.00
N VAL A 178 -22.12 -12.32 -13.24
CA VAL A 178 -23.38 -12.90 -13.76
C VAL A 178 -24.35 -11.81 -14.20
N ALA A 179 -24.47 -10.72 -13.44
CA ALA A 179 -25.30 -9.57 -13.82
C ALA A 179 -24.81 -8.95 -15.13
N LEU A 180 -23.51 -8.66 -15.24
CA LEU A 180 -22.92 -8.12 -16.46
C LEU A 180 -23.17 -9.03 -17.68
N GLN A 181 -23.02 -10.34 -17.51
CA GLN A 181 -23.23 -11.31 -18.60
C GLN A 181 -24.70 -11.39 -19.02
N ARG A 182 -25.64 -11.43 -18.06
CA ARG A 182 -27.08 -11.50 -18.33
C ARG A 182 -27.60 -10.26 -19.04
N HIS A 183 -26.99 -9.10 -18.74
CA HIS A 183 -27.39 -7.79 -19.25
C HIS A 183 -26.35 -7.20 -20.21
N HIS A 184 -25.60 -8.04 -20.91
CA HIS A 184 -24.48 -7.60 -21.76
C HIS A 184 -24.85 -6.51 -22.79
N GLN A 185 -26.09 -6.51 -23.29
CA GLN A 185 -26.59 -5.46 -24.21
C GLN A 185 -26.74 -4.12 -23.48
N ASP A 186 -27.37 -4.12 -22.31
CA ASP A 186 -27.53 -2.92 -21.47
C ASP A 186 -26.18 -2.38 -21.00
N VAL A 187 -25.26 -3.28 -20.61
CA VAL A 187 -23.88 -2.95 -20.24
C VAL A 187 -23.13 -2.30 -21.40
N ALA A 188 -23.31 -2.80 -22.63
CA ALA A 188 -22.65 -2.22 -23.80
C ALA A 188 -23.17 -0.82 -24.13
N LEU A 189 -24.45 -0.54 -23.85
CA LEU A 189 -25.07 0.76 -24.09
C LEU A 189 -24.71 1.80 -23.01
N ALA A 190 -24.66 1.40 -21.74
CA ALA A 190 -24.46 2.32 -20.62
C ALA A 190 -23.52 1.74 -19.54
N PRO A 191 -22.24 1.47 -19.84
CA PRO A 191 -21.33 0.75 -18.93
C PRO A 191 -21.12 1.45 -17.58
N SER A 192 -21.25 2.77 -17.52
CA SER A 192 -21.16 3.55 -16.28
C SER A 192 -22.27 3.24 -15.27
N GLU A 193 -23.41 2.72 -15.71
CA GLU A 193 -24.54 2.30 -14.85
C GLU A 193 -24.35 0.88 -14.29
N TRP A 194 -23.34 0.16 -14.78
CA TRP A 194 -23.08 -1.23 -14.44
C TRP A 194 -21.79 -1.41 -13.66
N LEU A 195 -21.31 -0.36 -12.98
CA LEU A 195 -20.14 -0.44 -12.11
C LEU A 195 -20.50 -1.12 -10.79
N PRO A 196 -19.53 -1.68 -10.04
CA PRO A 196 -19.85 -2.45 -8.84
C PRO A 196 -20.68 -1.68 -7.81
N TRP A 197 -20.52 -0.37 -7.71
CA TRP A 197 -21.23 0.48 -6.74
C TRP A 197 -22.63 0.94 -7.18
N ASN A 198 -23.07 0.65 -8.41
CA ASN A 198 -24.39 1.11 -8.90
C ASN A 198 -25.18 0.07 -9.72
N TYR A 199 -24.60 -1.07 -10.11
CA TYR A 199 -25.30 -2.07 -10.94
C TYR A 199 -26.58 -2.62 -10.29
N GLU A 200 -26.68 -2.70 -8.97
CA GLU A 200 -27.88 -3.18 -8.27
C GLU A 200 -29.06 -2.21 -8.38
N ALA A 201 -28.79 -0.91 -8.39
CA ALA A 201 -29.81 0.12 -8.62
C ALA A 201 -30.35 -0.02 -10.05
N THR A 202 -29.44 -0.15 -11.03
CA THR A 202 -29.76 -0.40 -12.44
C THR A 202 -30.61 -1.65 -12.62
N LEU A 203 -30.26 -2.76 -11.96
CA LEU A 203 -31.07 -3.99 -11.96
C LEU A 203 -32.48 -3.78 -11.40
N THR A 204 -32.60 -2.97 -10.35
CA THR A 204 -33.89 -2.67 -9.72
C THR A 204 -34.78 -1.85 -10.65
N ASP A 205 -34.21 -0.82 -11.29
CA ASP A 205 -34.91 0.02 -12.25
C ASP A 205 -35.38 -0.77 -13.48
N LEU A 206 -34.54 -1.66 -14.00
CA LEU A 206 -34.89 -2.54 -15.11
C LEU A 206 -36.06 -3.48 -14.75
N ARG A 207 -36.05 -4.05 -13.55
CA ARG A 207 -37.15 -4.91 -13.05
C ARG A 207 -38.45 -4.11 -12.91
N ALA A 208 -38.37 -2.87 -12.44
CA ALA A 208 -39.53 -1.99 -12.31
C ALA A 208 -40.14 -1.64 -13.68
N ARG A 209 -39.30 -1.37 -14.70
CA ARG A 209 -39.76 -1.10 -16.07
C ARG A 209 -40.39 -2.33 -16.74
N ALA A 210 -39.93 -3.53 -16.39
CA ALA A 210 -40.42 -4.79 -16.95
C ALA A 210 -41.73 -5.30 -16.30
N SER A 211 -42.14 -4.75 -15.15
CA SER A 211 -43.41 -5.05 -14.48
C SER A 211 -44.33 -3.83 -14.55
N PRO A 212 -45.19 -3.69 -15.58
CA PRO A 212 -46.18 -2.64 -15.59
C PRO A 212 -47.14 -2.88 -14.41
N SER A 213 -47.43 -1.83 -13.63
CA SER A 213 -48.45 -1.85 -12.60
C SER A 213 -49.75 -2.44 -13.17
N ARG A 214 -50.26 -3.51 -12.55
CA ARG A 214 -51.61 -4.01 -12.82
C ARG A 214 -52.66 -3.01 -12.39
#